data_AF-A0A3E3JZ09-F1
#
_entry.id   AF-A0A3E3JZ09-F1
#
_cell.length_a   1.000
_cell.length_b   1.000
_cell.length_c   1.000
_cell.angle_alpha   90.00
_cell.angle_beta   90.00
_cell.angle_gamma   90.00
#
_symmetry.space_group_name_H-M   'P 1'
#
loop_
_entity.id
_entity.type
_entity.pdbx_description
1 polymer ?
#
loop_
_entity_poly.entity_id
_entity_poly.type
_entity_poly.pdbx_seq_one_letter_code
_entity_poly.pdbx_strand_id
1 'polypeptide(L)'
;MSTRDTYLKDYGLTYEDGRRIVAYCRKARDYDQRLILQAAQEVYPEIAPYLFLNLTTGLGYDRMGNIQMQRKDFQGYRRKTIETYNRYMILNGKQIV
;
A
#
# COMPACT_ATOMS: atom_id res chain seq x y z
N MET A 1 -16.29 9.00 -11.43
CA MET A 1 -15.39 8.09 -10.69
C MET A 1 -13.97 8.42 -11.11
N SER A 2 -13.09 8.76 -10.19
CA SER A 2 -11.69 8.95 -10.57
C SER A 2 -11.08 7.58 -10.87
N THR A 3 -10.07 7.51 -11.73
CA THR A 3 -9.31 6.26 -11.98
C THR A 3 -8.77 5.63 -10.70
N ARG A 4 -8.63 6.38 -9.59
CA ARG A 4 -8.25 5.84 -8.28
C ARG A 4 -9.34 4.98 -7.63
N ASP A 5 -10.61 5.29 -7.90
CA ASP A 5 -11.78 4.57 -7.36
C ASP A 5 -12.02 3.27 -8.12
N THR A 6 -11.64 3.21 -9.39
CA THR A 6 -11.89 2.06 -10.27
C THR A 6 -11.01 0.86 -9.91
N TYR A 7 -9.72 1.07 -9.64
CA TYR A 7 -8.76 -0.03 -9.49
C TYR A 7 -8.69 -0.67 -8.09
N LEU A 8 -9.21 -0.05 -7.03
CA LEU A 8 -9.35 -0.72 -5.72
C LEU A 8 -10.61 -1.58 -5.67
N LYS A 9 -11.66 -1.21 -6.42
CA LYS A 9 -12.88 -1.99 -6.57
C LYS A 9 -12.63 -3.36 -7.21
N ASP A 10 -11.65 -3.45 -8.10
CA ASP A 10 -11.22 -4.74 -8.69
C ASP A 10 -10.76 -5.73 -7.61
N TYR A 11 -10.40 -5.23 -6.42
CA TYR A 11 -10.01 -6.02 -5.26
C TYR A 11 -11.07 -6.04 -4.15
N GLY A 12 -12.30 -5.62 -4.46
CA GLY A 12 -13.39 -5.54 -3.48
C GLY A 12 -13.24 -4.42 -2.45
N LEU A 13 -12.28 -3.51 -2.62
CA LEU A 13 -12.03 -2.41 -1.68
C LEU A 13 -12.65 -1.11 -2.18
N THR A 14 -13.38 -0.41 -1.30
CA THR A 14 -13.81 0.95 -1.57
C THR A 14 -12.64 1.92 -1.42
N TYR A 15 -12.81 3.15 -1.92
CA TYR A 15 -11.84 4.22 -1.68
C TYR A 15 -11.66 4.52 -0.19
N GLU A 16 -12.73 4.41 0.60
CA GLU A 16 -12.68 4.66 2.03
C GLU A 16 -11.86 3.60 2.77
N ASP A 17 -12.02 2.33 2.37
CA ASP A 17 -11.25 1.20 2.90
C ASP A 17 -9.76 1.40 2.66
N GLY A 18 -9.40 1.75 1.41
CA GLY A 18 -8.02 2.09 1.06
C GLY A 18 -7.47 3.25 1.90
N ARG A 19 -8.29 4.27 2.20
CA ARG A 19 -7.87 5.37 3.09
C ARG A 19 -7.66 4.91 4.53
N ARG A 20 -8.55 4.06 5.07
CA ARG A 20 -8.43 3.51 6.44
C ARG A 20 -7.19 2.64 6.58
N ILE A 21 -6.91 1.78 5.61
CA ILE A 21 -5.71 0.93 5.58
C ILE A 21 -4.45 1.81 5.54
N VAL A 22 -4.39 2.81 4.66
CA VAL A 22 -3.23 3.73 4.60
C VAL A 22 -3.05 4.51 5.91
N ALA A 23 -4.14 4.94 6.54
CA ALA A 23 -4.07 5.59 7.84
C ALA A 23 -3.52 4.66 8.93
N TYR A 24 -3.84 3.36 8.87
CA TYR A 24 -3.25 2.34 9.73
C TYR A 24 -1.76 2.15 9.45
N CYS A 25 -1.36 2.03 8.18
CA CYS A 25 0.06 1.89 7.80
C CYS A 25 0.94 3.00 8.38
N ARG A 26 0.44 4.24 8.46
CA ARG A 26 1.16 5.39 9.05
C ARG A 26 1.36 5.31 10.56
N LYS A 27 0.56 4.49 11.24
CA LYS A 27 0.62 4.29 12.70
C LYS A 27 1.20 2.93 13.08
N ALA A 28 1.38 2.04 12.11
CA ALA A 28 1.86 0.68 12.31
C ALA A 28 3.24 0.66 12.99
N ARG A 29 3.42 -0.29 13.89
CA ARG A 29 4.68 -0.56 14.59
C ARG A 29 5.00 -2.05 14.58
N ASP A 30 6.27 -2.37 14.82
CA ASP A 30 6.76 -3.72 15.06
C ASP A 30 6.30 -4.72 13.99
N TYR A 31 5.47 -5.69 14.38
CA TYR A 31 4.98 -6.76 13.50
C TYR A 31 4.19 -6.22 12.31
N ASP A 32 3.40 -5.15 12.49
CA ASP A 32 2.61 -4.59 11.40
C ASP A 32 3.49 -3.91 10.35
N GLN A 33 4.61 -3.30 10.75
CA GLN A 33 5.59 -2.78 9.79
C GLN A 33 6.24 -3.91 8.99
N ARG A 34 6.54 -5.05 9.62
CA ARG A 34 7.07 -6.24 8.91
C ARG A 34 6.08 -6.76 7.88
N LEU A 35 4.80 -6.83 8.21
CA LEU A 35 3.75 -7.23 7.28
C LEU A 35 3.58 -6.24 6.11
N ILE A 36 3.66 -4.93 6.35
CA ILE A 36 3.59 -3.93 5.27
C ILE A 36 4.81 -4.08 4.33
N LEU A 37 6.00 -4.28 4.89
CA LEU A 37 7.21 -4.51 4.09
C LEU A 37 7.10 -5.81 3.28
N GLN A 38 6.63 -6.89 3.90
CA GLN A 38 6.42 -8.17 3.22
C GLN A 38 5.39 -8.04 2.09
N ALA A 39 4.30 -7.28 2.30
CA ALA A 39 3.31 -7.03 1.25
C ALA A 39 3.94 -6.26 0.07
N ALA A 40 4.78 -5.27 0.35
CA ALA A 40 5.49 -4.52 -0.69
C ALA A 40 6.46 -5.41 -1.47
N GLN A 41 7.17 -6.32 -0.78
CA GLN A 41 8.08 -7.28 -1.38
C GLN A 41 7.34 -8.33 -2.24
N GLU A 42 6.21 -8.84 -1.79
CA GLU A 42 5.37 -9.76 -2.58
C GLU A 42 4.86 -9.09 -3.87
N VAL A 43 4.51 -7.81 -3.78
CA VAL A 43 3.97 -7.06 -4.92
C VAL A 43 5.03 -6.72 -5.96
N TYR A 44 6.16 -6.14 -5.53
CA TYR A 44 7.26 -5.80 -6.43
C TYR A 44 8.57 -5.56 -5.65
N PRO A 45 9.47 -6.55 -5.55
CA PRO A 45 10.67 -6.47 -4.72
C PRO A 45 11.56 -5.24 -5.00
N GLU A 46 11.75 -4.89 -6.27
CA GLU A 46 12.70 -3.84 -6.69
C GLU A 46 12.33 -2.44 -6.17
N ILE A 47 11.04 -2.17 -5.97
CA ILE A 47 10.55 -0.88 -5.45
C ILE A 47 9.95 -1.00 -4.05
N ALA A 48 10.03 -2.17 -3.42
CA ALA A 48 9.42 -2.43 -2.12
C ALA A 48 9.84 -1.41 -1.03
N PRO A 49 11.11 -0.97 -0.94
CA PRO A 49 11.51 0.08 0.01
C PRO A 49 10.74 1.39 -0.19
N TYR A 50 10.47 1.78 -1.44
CA TYR A 50 9.73 3.00 -1.77
C TYR A 50 8.24 2.86 -1.49
N LEU A 51 7.66 1.69 -1.75
CA LEU A 51 6.26 1.40 -1.39
C LEU A 51 6.07 1.44 0.12
N PHE A 52 6.97 0.78 0.86
CA PHE A 52 6.98 0.79 2.32
C PHE A 52 7.11 2.21 2.86
N LEU A 53 8.12 2.96 2.41
CA LEU A 53 8.34 4.35 2.82
C LEU A 53 7.12 5.23 2.55
N ASN A 54 6.54 5.13 1.35
CA ASN A 54 5.35 5.88 1.00
C ASN A 54 4.15 5.58 1.90
N LEU A 55 3.92 4.30 2.23
CA LEU A 55 2.77 3.87 3.03
C LEU A 55 2.93 4.21 4.51
N THR A 56 4.13 4.08 5.08
CA THR A 56 4.37 4.31 6.52
C THR A 56 4.64 5.78 6.85
N THR A 57 5.19 6.57 5.93
CA THR A 57 5.50 7.99 6.19
C THR A 57 4.59 8.97 5.47
N GLY A 58 3.92 8.53 4.40
CA GLY A 58 3.17 9.42 3.50
C GLY A 58 4.05 10.23 2.53
N LEU A 59 5.36 9.97 2.47
CA LEU A 59 6.28 10.66 1.56
C LEU A 59 5.88 10.41 0.10
N GLY A 60 5.55 11.49 -0.62
CA GLY A 60 5.09 11.42 -2.00
C GLY A 60 6.17 10.96 -2.98
N TYR A 61 5.75 10.41 -4.12
CA TYR A 61 6.62 9.88 -5.19
C TYR A 61 7.79 10.82 -5.53
N ASP A 62 7.51 12.10 -5.78
CA ASP A 62 8.54 13.08 -6.20
C ASP A 62 9.58 13.38 -5.14
N ARG A 63 9.28 13.10 -3.88
CA ARG A 63 10.17 13.38 -2.75
C ARG A 63 11.01 12.18 -2.34
N MET A 64 10.77 11.00 -2.92
CA MET A 64 11.52 9.78 -2.62
C MET A 64 12.79 9.62 -3.48
N GLY A 65 13.11 10.61 -4.30
CA GLY A 65 14.31 10.61 -5.14
C GLY A 65 14.13 9.81 -6.42
N ASN A 66 15.20 9.13 -6.85
CA ASN A 66 15.28 8.53 -8.17
C ASN A 66 14.71 7.10 -8.22
N ILE A 67 13.38 6.99 -8.19
CA ILE A 67 12.69 5.72 -8.43
C ILE A 67 12.75 5.44 -9.94
N GLN A 68 13.38 4.32 -10.33
CA GLN A 68 13.48 3.86 -11.72
C GLN A 68 12.15 3.28 -12.24
N MET A 69 11.06 4.04 -12.12
CA MET A 69 9.71 3.61 -12.51
C MET A 69 8.85 4.84 -12.86
N GLN A 70 7.85 4.72 -13.73
CA GLN A 70 6.93 5.84 -13.93
C GLN A 70 5.98 5.98 -12.73
N ARG A 71 5.57 7.22 -12.42
CA ARG A 71 4.62 7.50 -11.34
C ARG A 71 3.33 6.67 -11.48
N LYS A 72 2.81 6.52 -12.70
CA LYS A 72 1.58 5.76 -12.96
C LYS A 72 1.70 4.32 -12.47
N ASP A 73 2.80 3.66 -12.81
CA ASP A 73 3.08 2.28 -12.45
C ASP A 73 3.31 2.14 -10.95
N PHE A 74 4.09 3.06 -10.36
CA PHE A 74 4.28 3.12 -8.91
C PHE A 74 2.94 3.23 -8.17
N GLN A 75 2.02 4.09 -8.64
CA GLN A 75 0.68 4.19 -8.04
C GLN A 75 -0.14 2.90 -8.21
N GLY A 76 0.08 2.15 -9.28
CA GLY A 76 -0.49 0.81 -9.48
C GLY A 76 -0.01 -0.18 -8.42
N TYR A 77 1.31 -0.33 -8.29
CA TYR A 77 1.91 -1.21 -7.27
C TYR A 77 1.56 -0.79 -5.84
N ARG A 78 1.46 0.53 -5.58
CA ARG A 78 1.00 1.06 -4.29
C ARG A 78 -0.41 0.57 -3.95
N ARG A 79 -1.36 0.60 -4.91
CA ARG A 79 -2.72 0.09 -4.68
C ARG A 79 -2.72 -1.42 -4.43
N LYS A 80 -1.96 -2.17 -5.23
CA LYS A 80 -1.82 -3.63 -5.03
C LYS A 80 -1.21 -3.97 -3.66
N THR A 81 -0.26 -3.17 -3.19
CA THR A 81 0.34 -3.33 -1.85
C THR A 81 -0.69 -3.10 -0.73
N ILE A 82 -1.58 -2.12 -0.88
CA ILE A 82 -2.67 -1.87 0.08
C ILE A 82 -3.62 -3.07 0.14
N GLU A 83 -3.98 -3.63 -1.03
CA GLU A 83 -4.79 -4.84 -1.10
C GLU A 83 -4.09 -6.04 -0.44
N THR A 84 -2.82 -6.26 -0.76
CA THR A 84 -2.07 -7.42 -0.26
C THR A 84 -1.89 -7.33 1.24
N TYR A 85 -1.62 -6.13 1.75
CA TYR A 85 -1.61 -5.90 3.18
C TYR A 85 -2.99 -6.12 3.82
N ASN A 86 -4.09 -5.69 3.18
CA ASN A 86 -5.44 -5.99 3.67
C ASN A 86 -5.69 -7.50 3.80
N ARG A 87 -5.24 -8.32 2.83
CA ARG A 87 -5.30 -9.79 2.93
C ARG A 87 -4.55 -10.29 4.17
N TYR A 88 -3.34 -9.77 4.43
CA TYR A 88 -2.59 -10.14 5.62
C TYR A 88 -3.33 -9.75 6.90
N MET A 89 -3.94 -8.57 6.94
CA MET A 89 -4.72 -8.11 8.10
C MET A 89 -5.89 -9.04 8.39
N ILE A 90 -6.65 -9.45 7.37
CA ILE A 90 -7.74 -10.42 7.51
C ILE A 90 -7.22 -11.76 8.05
N LEU A 91 -6.15 -12.29 7.47
CA LEU A 91 -5.55 -13.56 7.91
C LEU A 91 -4.99 -13.52 9.35
N ASN A 92 -4.65 -12.34 9.86
CA ASN A 92 -4.15 -12.13 11.22
C ASN A 92 -5.26 -11.64 12.19
N GLY A 93 -6.53 -11.66 11.78
CA GLY A 93 -7.67 -11.22 12.62
C GLY A 93 -7.70 -9.72 12.92
N LYS A 94 -6.98 -8.90 12.16
CA LYS A 94 -6.88 -7.43 12.29
C LYS A 94 -7.72 -6.69 11.24
N GLN A 95 -8.88 -7.26 10.88
CA GLN A 95 -9.74 -6.70 9.85
C GLN A 95 -10.20 -5.28 10.24
N ILE A 96 -9.86 -4.28 9.42
CA ILE A 96 -10.29 -2.87 9.58
C ILE A 96 -11.54 -2.58 8.73
N VAL A 97 -11.87 -3.48 7.81
CA VAL A 97 -12.91 -3.35 6.78
C VAL A 97 -13.69 -4.64 6.67
#